data_AF-S4RG18-F1
#
_entry.id   AF-S4RG18-F1
#
_cell.length_a   1.000
_cell.length_b   1.000
_cell.length_c   1.000
_cell.angle_alpha   90.00
_cell.angle_beta   90.00
_cell.angle_gamma   90.00
#
_symmetry.space_group_name_H-M   'P 1'
#
loop_
_entity.id
_entity.type
_entity.pdbx_description
1 polymer ?
#
loop_
_entity_poly.entity_id
_entity_poly.type
_entity_poly.pdbx_seq_one_letter_code
_entity_poly.pdbx_strand_id
1 'polypeptide(L)'
;IAAAVVSLYFLELTNVFVPAHVGFQCHERGLSLPYVEPARETVPLLMLFSLAFAVPSATIMIGEGIVFCCLCRRQGSSADASGAVIGCNFSSYLRRAVRFVGVHVFGLCAALLVADILQLSTGFHAPYFLTVCKPNYTLLNTSCDESPYVMQDICTGQDADAISAGRKTFPSEHATIAAFAAIYISKFLY
;
A
#
# COMPACT_ATOMS: atom_id res chain seq x y z
N ILE A 1 -3.28 -10.86 10.16
CA ILE A 1 -2.32 -9.75 10.37
C ILE A 1 -0.89 -10.29 10.36
N ALA A 2 -0.45 -11.10 11.32
CA ALA A 2 0.91 -11.68 11.30
C ALA A 2 1.26 -12.40 10.00
N ALA A 3 0.36 -13.26 9.49
CA ALA A 3 0.55 -13.91 8.19
C ALA A 3 0.62 -12.92 7.02
N ALA A 4 -0.15 -11.83 7.05
CA ALA A 4 -0.09 -10.79 6.02
C ALA A 4 1.24 -10.03 6.09
N VAL A 5 1.70 -9.65 7.29
CA VAL A 5 2.99 -8.99 7.50
C VAL A 5 4.15 -9.89 7.05
N VAL A 6 4.07 -11.19 7.36
CA VAL A 6 5.06 -12.17 6.93
C VAL A 6 5.02 -12.35 5.40
N SER A 7 3.84 -12.44 4.79
CA SER A 7 3.71 -12.53 3.34
C SER A 7 4.23 -11.26 2.64
N LEU A 8 3.89 -10.07 3.12
CA LEU A 8 4.44 -8.80 2.60
C LEU A 8 5.98 -8.79 2.73
N TYR A 9 6.51 -9.19 3.89
CA TYR A 9 7.96 -9.31 4.07
C TYR A 9 8.60 -10.27 3.06
N PHE A 10 8.00 -11.43 2.79
CA PHE A 10 8.52 -12.35 1.79
C PHE A 10 8.36 -11.81 0.35
N LEU A 11 7.29 -11.09 0.03
CA LEU A 11 7.03 -10.56 -1.32
C LEU A 11 7.91 -9.34 -1.66
N GLU A 12 8.17 -8.50 -0.66
CA GLU A 12 8.99 -7.30 -0.77
C GLU A 12 10.49 -7.60 -0.59
N LEU A 13 10.85 -8.32 0.48
CA LEU A 13 12.25 -8.44 0.92
C LEU A 13 12.93 -9.73 0.48
N THR A 14 12.22 -10.69 -0.12
CA THR A 14 12.85 -11.93 -0.59
C THR A 14 12.61 -12.15 -2.08
N ASN A 15 13.68 -12.49 -2.81
CA ASN A 15 13.64 -12.84 -4.24
C ASN A 15 13.00 -14.22 -4.51
N VAL A 16 12.11 -14.70 -3.62
CA VAL A 16 11.42 -15.97 -3.80
C VAL A 16 10.44 -15.90 -4.98
N PHE A 17 9.86 -14.73 -5.23
CA PHE A 17 8.95 -14.50 -6.35
C PHE A 17 9.55 -13.48 -7.33
N VAL A 18 9.83 -13.95 -8.54
CA VAL A 18 10.35 -13.11 -9.63
C VAL A 18 9.16 -12.39 -10.28
N PRO A 19 9.21 -11.06 -10.48
CA PRO A 19 8.16 -10.33 -11.19
C PRO A 19 8.01 -10.86 -12.62
N ALA A 20 6.80 -10.79 -13.17
CA ALA A 20 6.53 -11.16 -14.54
C ALA A 20 7.44 -10.37 -15.50
N HIS A 21 8.04 -11.07 -16.46
CA HIS A 21 8.84 -10.42 -17.48
C HIS A 21 7.90 -9.90 -18.58
N VAL A 22 7.76 -8.58 -18.63
CA VAL A 22 7.12 -7.88 -19.74
C VAL A 22 8.19 -7.26 -20.63
N GLY A 23 7.88 -7.05 -21.90
CA GLY A 23 8.81 -6.41 -22.82
C GLY A 23 8.78 -4.89 -22.71
N PHE A 24 9.84 -4.26 -23.20
CA PHE A 24 9.97 -2.81 -23.30
C PHE A 24 10.42 -2.40 -24.71
N GLN A 25 10.16 -1.16 -25.09
CA GLN A 25 10.66 -0.65 -26.37
C GLN A 25 12.12 -0.17 -26.26
N CYS A 26 12.88 -0.37 -27.34
CA CYS A 26 14.24 0.13 -27.45
C CYS A 26 14.28 1.66 -27.26
N HIS A 27 15.18 2.14 -26.39
CA HIS A 27 15.40 3.57 -26.15
C HIS A 27 14.14 4.37 -25.76
N GLU A 28 13.17 3.71 -25.12
CA GLU A 28 11.93 4.35 -24.74
C GLU A 28 12.17 5.43 -23.67
N ARG A 29 11.93 6.68 -24.04
CA ARG A 29 12.20 7.85 -23.19
C ARG A 29 11.41 7.84 -21.88
N GLY A 30 10.24 7.19 -21.87
CA GLY A 30 9.41 7.04 -20.68
C GLY A 30 10.03 6.18 -19.58
N LEU A 31 11.03 5.34 -19.93
CA LEU A 31 11.72 4.43 -19.01
C LEU A 31 13.18 4.86 -18.72
N SER A 32 13.60 6.01 -19.23
CA SER A 32 14.96 6.56 -19.07
C SER A 32 15.01 7.77 -18.13
N LEU A 33 14.04 7.90 -17.22
CA LEU A 33 14.09 8.93 -16.18
C LEU A 33 15.22 8.64 -15.18
N PRO A 34 15.74 9.67 -14.50
CA PRO A 34 16.80 9.49 -13.51
C PRO A 34 16.29 8.65 -12.34
N TYR A 35 17.12 7.71 -11.88
CA TYR A 35 16.86 6.96 -10.66
C TYR A 35 16.94 7.92 -9.46
N VAL A 36 15.88 7.96 -8.66
CA VAL A 36 15.84 8.72 -7.41
C VAL A 36 15.93 7.70 -6.28
N GLU A 37 16.90 7.89 -5.40
CA GLU A 37 17.09 7.02 -4.25
C GLU A 37 15.90 7.15 -3.28
N PRO A 38 15.43 6.05 -2.67
CA PRO A 38 14.32 6.06 -1.72
C PRO A 38 14.53 7.04 -0.55
N ALA A 39 15.79 7.31 -0.18
CA ALA A 39 16.16 8.25 0.88
C ALA A 39 15.83 9.72 0.54
N ARG A 40 15.58 10.05 -0.73
CA ARG A 40 15.20 11.38 -1.20
C ARG A 40 13.70 11.54 -1.46
N GLU A 41 12.90 10.51 -1.15
CA GLU A 41 11.45 10.58 -1.30
C GLU A 41 10.82 11.51 -0.26
N THR A 42 9.91 12.38 -0.70
CA THR A 42 9.23 13.37 0.14
C THR A 42 8.39 12.73 1.26
N VAL A 43 7.87 11.52 1.03
CA VAL A 43 7.06 10.78 1.99
C VAL A 43 7.52 9.32 1.98
N PRO A 44 8.33 8.88 2.96
CA PRO A 44 8.72 7.47 3.03
C PRO A 44 7.51 6.60 3.39
N LEU A 45 7.49 5.39 2.84
CA LEU A 45 6.45 4.39 3.03
C LEU A 45 6.06 4.18 4.51
N LEU A 46 7.06 4.12 5.40
CA LEU A 46 6.83 3.98 6.86
C LEU A 46 6.01 5.13 7.45
N MET A 47 6.28 6.37 7.00
CA MET A 47 5.52 7.54 7.44
C MET A 47 4.08 7.44 6.93
N LEU A 48 3.88 7.09 5.67
CA LEU A 48 2.56 6.92 5.08
C LEU A 48 1.74 5.81 5.77
N PHE A 49 2.38 4.67 6.06
CA PHE A 49 1.77 3.58 6.82
C PHE A 49 1.38 4.05 8.23
N SER A 50 2.26 4.77 8.92
CA SER A 50 1.94 5.33 10.24
C SER A 50 0.72 6.26 10.22
N LEU A 51 0.64 7.14 9.21
CA LEU A 51 -0.48 8.06 9.00
C LEU A 51 -1.77 7.30 8.66
N ALA A 52 -1.69 6.29 7.80
CA ALA A 52 -2.82 5.46 7.39
C ALA A 52 -3.40 4.63 8.55
N PHE A 53 -2.66 4.40 9.63
CA PHE A 53 -3.20 3.82 10.87
C PHE A 53 -3.67 4.89 11.85
N ALA A 54 -2.87 5.95 12.04
CA ALA A 54 -3.15 6.98 13.03
C ALA A 54 -4.41 7.79 12.72
N VAL A 55 -4.61 8.21 11.46
CA VAL A 55 -5.74 9.07 11.09
C VAL A 55 -7.09 8.33 11.20
N PRO A 56 -7.26 7.12 10.64
CA PRO A 56 -8.51 6.36 10.80
C PRO A 56 -8.78 5.99 12.27
N SER A 57 -7.77 5.57 13.03
CA SER A 57 -7.96 5.22 14.44
C SER A 57 -8.37 6.44 15.29
N ALA A 58 -7.74 7.59 15.07
CA ALA A 58 -8.11 8.84 15.76
C ALA A 58 -9.54 9.28 15.40
N THR A 59 -9.91 9.24 14.11
CA THR A 59 -11.27 9.61 13.67
C THR A 59 -12.34 8.68 14.25
N ILE A 60 -12.10 7.36 14.29
CA ILE A 60 -13.00 6.40 14.96
C ILE A 60 -13.13 6.71 16.45
N MET A 61 -12.00 6.90 17.14
CA MET A 61 -11.95 7.13 18.58
C MET A 61 -12.71 8.40 18.99
N ILE A 62 -12.53 9.47 18.21
CA ILE A 62 -13.25 10.75 18.38
C ILE A 62 -14.74 10.58 18.07
N GLY A 63 -15.08 9.95 16.93
CA GLY A 63 -16.47 9.77 16.50
C GLY A 63 -17.29 8.96 17.51
N GLU A 64 -16.80 7.80 17.93
CA GLU A 64 -17.44 6.98 18.96
C GLU A 64 -17.45 7.68 20.33
N GLY A 65 -16.44 8.50 20.63
CA GLY A 65 -16.36 9.26 21.87
C GLY A 65 -17.46 10.32 21.95
N ILE A 66 -17.72 11.03 20.85
CA ILE A 66 -18.82 12.01 20.75
C ILE A 66 -20.16 11.30 20.91
N VAL A 67 -20.38 10.17 20.22
CA VAL A 67 -21.63 9.39 20.34
C VAL A 67 -21.83 8.91 21.77
N PHE A 68 -20.80 8.35 22.41
CA PHE A 68 -20.84 7.91 23.81
C PHE A 68 -21.24 9.05 24.75
N CYS A 69 -20.59 10.21 24.62
CA CYS A 69 -20.91 11.40 25.41
C CYS A 69 -22.36 11.86 25.21
N CYS A 70 -22.86 11.88 23.97
CA CYS A 70 -24.23 12.26 23.64
C CYS A 70 -25.27 11.30 24.24
N LEU A 71 -25.03 9.99 24.16
CA LEU A 71 -25.91 8.97 24.72
C LEU A 71 -25.96 9.07 26.25
N CYS A 72 -24.81 9.25 26.91
CA CYS A 72 -24.74 9.42 28.36
C CYS A 72 -25.46 10.68 28.84
N ARG A 73 -25.31 11.81 28.13
CA ARG A 73 -26.02 13.06 28.47
C ARG A 73 -27.53 12.95 28.28
N ARG A 74 -28.00 12.28 27.23
CA ARG A 74 -29.45 12.06 27.00
C ARG A 74 -30.08 11.20 28.10
N GLN A 75 -29.39 10.15 28.54
CA GLN A 75 -29.88 9.27 29.59
C GLN A 75 -29.90 9.95 30.98
N GLY A 76 -28.94 10.83 31.25
CA GLY A 76 -28.91 11.63 32.48
C GLY A 76 -30.01 12.70 32.59
N SER A 77 -30.68 13.04 31.49
CA SER A 77 -31.78 14.02 31.45
C SER A 77 -33.17 13.39 31.65
N SER A 78 -33.28 12.06 31.61
CA SER A 78 -34.51 11.29 31.79
C SER A 78 -34.45 10.38 33.02
N ALA A 79 -33.72 10.81 34.05
CA ALA A 79 -33.66 10.15 35.35
C ALA A 79 -34.91 10.47 36.19
N ASP A 80 -36.04 9.88 35.80
CA ASP A 80 -37.02 9.37 36.74
C ASP A 80 -37.29 7.90 36.36
N ALA A 81 -37.29 7.05 37.39
CA ALA A 81 -37.48 5.59 37.36
C ALA A 81 -36.25 4.71 37.03
N SER A 82 -35.59 4.30 38.12
CA SER A 82 -35.36 2.89 38.44
C SER A 82 -34.70 1.99 37.39
N GLY A 83 -33.40 1.71 37.59
CA GLY A 83 -32.86 0.38 37.30
C GLY A 83 -32.15 0.13 35.97
N ALA A 84 -31.76 1.16 35.21
CA ALA A 84 -30.97 0.97 33.99
C ALA A 84 -29.53 1.52 34.11
N VAL A 85 -28.67 0.77 34.80
CA VAL A 85 -27.19 0.90 34.76
C VAL A 85 -26.64 0.43 33.37
N ILE A 86 -27.41 0.59 32.29
CA ILE A 86 -27.18 -0.14 31.02
C ILE A 86 -26.63 0.76 29.88
N GLY A 87 -26.58 2.09 30.03
CA GLY A 87 -26.29 2.99 28.89
C GLY A 87 -24.83 3.39 28.63
N CYS A 88 -23.97 3.46 29.66
CA CYS A 88 -22.63 4.07 29.59
C CYS A 88 -21.52 3.10 29.99
N ASN A 89 -21.45 1.93 29.37
CA ASN A 89 -20.38 0.98 29.68
C ASN A 89 -19.13 1.29 28.85
N PHE A 90 -18.01 1.64 29.48
CA PHE A 90 -16.73 1.80 28.78
C PHE A 90 -16.34 0.55 27.97
N SER A 91 -16.77 -0.64 28.42
CA SER A 91 -16.60 -1.91 27.70
C SER A 91 -17.29 -1.92 26.34
N SER A 92 -18.44 -1.24 26.16
CA SER A 92 -19.10 -1.17 24.85
C SER A 92 -18.38 -0.22 23.90
N TYR A 93 -17.90 0.92 24.39
CA TYR A 93 -17.04 1.85 23.62
C TYR A 93 -15.76 1.14 23.13
N LEU A 94 -15.03 0.50 24.05
CA LEU A 94 -13.78 -0.19 23.73
C LEU A 94 -14.01 -1.34 22.74
N ARG A 95 -15.06 -2.14 22.93
CA ARG A 95 -15.41 -3.25 22.03
C ARG A 95 -15.69 -2.75 20.61
N ARG A 96 -16.35 -1.60 20.48
CA ARG A 96 -16.70 -1.02 19.17
C ARG A 96 -15.48 -0.41 18.48
N ALA A 97 -14.65 0.33 19.22
CA ALA A 97 -13.38 0.87 18.73
C ALA A 97 -12.44 -0.25 18.24
N VAL A 98 -12.26 -1.32 19.02
CA VAL A 98 -11.43 -2.47 18.64
C VAL A 98 -11.95 -3.15 17.37
N ARG A 99 -13.27 -3.28 17.21
CA ARG A 99 -13.86 -3.84 15.99
C ARG A 99 -13.56 -3.00 14.76
N PHE A 100 -13.77 -1.69 14.82
CA PHE A 100 -13.50 -0.81 13.69
C PHE A 100 -12.02 -0.78 13.33
N VAL A 101 -11.15 -0.57 14.30
CA VAL A 101 -9.69 -0.61 14.09
C VAL A 101 -9.29 -1.96 13.52
N GLY A 102 -9.79 -3.08 14.07
CA GLY A 102 -9.50 -4.42 13.56
C GLY A 102 -9.89 -4.61 12.10
N VAL A 103 -11.07 -4.12 11.68
CA VAL A 103 -11.53 -4.16 10.28
C VAL A 103 -10.64 -3.29 9.39
N HIS A 104 -10.25 -2.10 9.85
CA HIS A 104 -9.33 -1.21 9.12
C HIS A 104 -7.99 -1.88 8.85
N VAL A 105 -7.35 -2.40 9.91
CA VAL A 105 -6.04 -3.08 9.80
C VAL A 105 -6.14 -4.28 8.88
N PHE A 106 -7.19 -5.11 9.04
CA PHE A 106 -7.39 -6.28 8.20
C PHE A 106 -7.58 -5.91 6.72
N GLY A 107 -8.42 -4.93 6.44
CA GLY A 107 -8.68 -4.47 5.07
C GLY A 107 -7.44 -3.86 4.42
N LEU A 108 -6.66 -3.07 5.17
CA LEU A 108 -5.42 -2.48 4.67
C LEU A 108 -4.38 -3.56 4.36
N CYS A 109 -4.21 -4.55 5.25
CA CYS A 109 -3.33 -5.69 4.99
C CYS A 109 -3.77 -6.47 3.73
N ALA A 110 -5.08 -6.69 3.55
CA ALA A 110 -5.59 -7.38 2.36
C ALA A 110 -5.34 -6.56 1.08
N ALA A 111 -5.55 -5.25 1.12
CA ALA A 111 -5.30 -4.36 -0.01
C ALA A 111 -3.82 -4.35 -0.42
N LEU A 112 -2.90 -4.32 0.55
CA LEU A 112 -1.46 -4.41 0.32
C LEU A 112 -1.07 -5.77 -0.31
N LEU A 113 -1.54 -6.88 0.26
CA LEU A 113 -1.27 -8.20 -0.33
C LEU A 113 -1.73 -8.31 -1.79
N VAL A 114 -2.91 -7.76 -2.10
CA VAL A 114 -3.42 -7.74 -3.47
C VAL A 114 -2.56 -6.86 -4.36
N ALA A 115 -2.12 -5.69 -3.88
CA ALA A 115 -1.24 -4.81 -4.63
C ALA A 115 0.10 -5.49 -4.97
N ASP A 116 0.73 -6.16 -4.01
CA ASP A 116 1.98 -6.90 -4.23
C ASP A 116 1.82 -8.02 -5.26
N ILE A 117 0.73 -8.81 -5.14
CA ILE A 117 0.42 -9.87 -6.12
C ILE A 117 0.22 -9.27 -7.51
N LEU A 118 -0.44 -8.11 -7.62
CA LEU A 118 -0.63 -7.42 -8.88
C LEU A 118 0.68 -6.88 -9.44
N GLN A 119 1.57 -6.34 -8.61
CA GLN A 119 2.90 -5.90 -9.05
C GLN A 119 3.72 -7.08 -9.60
N LEU A 120 3.73 -8.20 -8.90
CA LEU A 120 4.44 -9.40 -9.33
C LEU A 120 3.84 -10.01 -10.60
N SER A 121 2.52 -9.98 -10.75
CA SER A 121 1.85 -10.58 -11.91
C SER A 121 1.88 -9.68 -13.15
N THR A 122 1.86 -8.36 -12.99
CA THR A 122 1.90 -7.42 -14.12
C THR A 122 3.33 -7.10 -14.55
N GLY A 123 4.28 -7.03 -13.62
CA GLY A 123 5.70 -6.81 -13.94
C GLY A 123 6.02 -5.46 -14.58
N PHE A 124 5.15 -4.45 -14.44
CA PHE A 124 5.34 -3.18 -15.14
C PHE A 124 6.65 -2.49 -14.73
N HIS A 125 7.33 -1.96 -15.76
CA HIS A 125 8.60 -1.28 -15.61
C HIS A 125 8.46 0.14 -15.05
N ALA A 126 9.42 0.51 -14.20
CA ALA A 126 9.54 1.84 -13.62
C ALA A 126 10.03 2.85 -14.65
N PRO A 127 9.67 4.14 -14.50
CA PRO A 127 10.17 5.20 -15.36
C PRO A 127 11.70 5.33 -15.40
N TYR A 128 12.43 4.80 -14.41
CA TYR A 128 13.89 4.80 -14.36
C TYR A 128 14.54 3.47 -14.80
N PHE A 129 13.76 2.50 -15.26
CA PHE A 129 14.20 1.13 -15.48
C PHE A 129 15.40 1.02 -16.43
N LEU A 130 15.42 1.74 -17.56
CA LEU A 130 16.53 1.68 -18.53
C LEU A 130 17.82 2.28 -17.95
N THR A 131 17.70 3.27 -17.06
CA THR A 131 18.83 3.93 -16.40
C THR A 131 19.57 2.97 -15.47
N VAL A 132 18.84 2.12 -14.75
CA VAL A 132 19.43 1.11 -13.84
C VAL A 132 19.79 -0.19 -14.57
N CYS A 133 18.97 -0.63 -15.53
CA CYS A 133 19.17 -1.86 -16.29
C CYS A 133 20.41 -1.79 -17.21
N LYS A 134 20.71 -0.63 -17.82
CA LYS A 134 21.78 -0.47 -18.82
C LYS A 134 21.78 -1.61 -19.85
N PRO A 135 20.76 -1.67 -20.72
CA PRO A 135 20.59 -2.77 -21.66
C PRO A 135 21.75 -2.88 -22.64
N ASN A 136 22.27 -4.09 -22.84
CA ASN A 136 23.22 -4.36 -23.92
C ASN A 136 22.49 -4.92 -25.15
N TYR A 137 22.19 -4.03 -26.10
CA TYR A 137 21.48 -4.38 -27.33
C TYR A 137 22.28 -5.28 -28.29
N THR A 138 23.60 -5.42 -28.11
CA THR A 138 24.40 -6.33 -28.96
C THR A 138 24.13 -7.81 -28.69
N LEU A 139 23.46 -8.12 -27.59
CA LEU A 139 23.04 -9.48 -27.25
C LEU A 139 21.80 -9.93 -28.04
N LEU A 140 21.10 -8.99 -28.68
CA LEU A 140 19.93 -9.32 -29.50
C LEU A 140 20.35 -9.86 -30.86
N ASN A 141 19.58 -10.85 -31.33
CA ASN A 141 19.75 -11.43 -32.66
C ASN A 141 19.24 -10.51 -33.79
N THR A 142 18.48 -9.46 -33.43
CA THR A 142 17.87 -8.47 -34.34
C THR A 142 18.16 -7.06 -33.83
N SER A 143 18.37 -6.11 -34.75
CA SER A 143 18.62 -4.72 -34.37
C SER A 143 17.33 -4.06 -33.86
N CYS A 144 17.47 -3.02 -33.03
CA CYS A 144 16.33 -2.22 -32.56
C CYS A 144 15.56 -1.52 -33.70
N ASP A 145 16.18 -1.36 -34.88
CA ASP A 145 15.53 -0.79 -36.07
C ASP A 145 14.57 -1.79 -36.73
N GLU A 146 14.89 -3.09 -36.69
CA GLU A 146 14.03 -4.15 -37.24
C GLU A 146 13.00 -4.66 -36.24
N SER A 147 13.39 -4.77 -34.97
CA SER A 147 12.51 -5.19 -33.87
C SER A 147 12.64 -4.21 -32.70
N PRO A 148 11.75 -3.21 -32.59
CA PRO A 148 11.86 -2.21 -31.54
C PRO A 148 11.44 -2.72 -30.15
N TYR A 149 11.01 -3.99 -30.02
CA TYR A 149 10.47 -4.55 -28.78
C TYR A 149 11.38 -5.66 -28.22
N VAL A 150 11.81 -5.50 -26.96
CA VAL A 150 12.74 -6.40 -26.28
C VAL A 150 12.01 -7.19 -25.20
N MET A 151 12.05 -8.52 -25.29
CA MET A 151 11.47 -9.46 -24.31
C MET A 151 12.52 -10.20 -23.47
N GLN A 152 13.80 -10.06 -23.82
CA GLN A 152 14.91 -10.77 -23.20
C GLN A 152 15.54 -9.94 -22.08
N ASP A 153 16.11 -10.62 -21.08
CA ASP A 153 16.86 -9.95 -20.03
C ASP A 153 18.27 -9.61 -20.51
N ILE A 154 18.45 -8.37 -20.96
CA ILE A 154 19.71 -7.82 -21.50
C ILE A 154 20.36 -6.81 -20.54
N CYS A 155 19.93 -6.76 -19.29
CA CYS A 155 20.43 -5.79 -18.31
C CYS A 155 21.89 -6.10 -17.93
N THR A 156 22.73 -5.06 -17.90
CA THR A 156 24.14 -5.13 -17.47
C THR A 156 24.45 -4.25 -16.26
N GLY A 157 23.42 -3.62 -15.68
CA GLY A 157 23.54 -2.84 -14.44
C GLY A 157 24.06 -3.66 -13.27
N GLN A 158 24.76 -3.00 -12.35
CA GLN A 158 25.37 -3.64 -11.17
C GLN A 158 24.36 -3.89 -10.04
N ASP A 159 23.35 -3.03 -9.92
CA ASP A 159 22.37 -3.06 -8.82
C ASP A 159 21.18 -3.96 -9.16
N ALA A 160 21.31 -5.27 -8.91
CA ALA A 160 20.27 -6.25 -9.18
C ALA A 160 18.94 -5.93 -8.45
N ASP A 161 19.02 -5.38 -7.23
CA ASP A 161 17.84 -4.99 -6.44
C ASP A 161 17.14 -3.76 -7.03
N ALA A 162 17.87 -2.80 -7.58
CA ALA A 162 17.27 -1.64 -8.24
C ALA A 162 16.61 -2.03 -9.57
N ILE A 163 17.17 -3.02 -10.28
CA ILE A 163 16.60 -3.59 -11.51
C ILE A 163 15.31 -4.36 -11.18
N SER A 164 15.30 -5.19 -10.13
CA SER A 164 14.11 -5.94 -9.73
C SER A 164 12.99 -5.04 -9.20
N ALA A 165 13.32 -4.02 -8.39
CA ALA A 165 12.39 -2.97 -7.98
C ALA A 165 11.87 -2.18 -9.19
N GLY A 166 12.73 -1.94 -10.17
CA GLY A 166 12.36 -1.35 -11.46
C GLY A 166 11.36 -2.16 -12.29
N ARG A 167 11.05 -3.41 -11.92
CA ARG A 167 10.04 -4.27 -12.57
C ARG A 167 8.75 -4.43 -11.74
N LYS A 168 8.61 -3.70 -10.62
CA LYS A 168 7.47 -3.79 -9.69
C LYS A 168 6.85 -2.40 -9.46
N THR A 169 6.18 -1.83 -10.47
CA THR A 169 5.69 -0.43 -10.34
C THR A 169 4.19 -0.23 -10.31
N PHE A 170 3.40 -1.18 -10.83
CA PHE A 170 1.95 -1.05 -10.84
C PHE A 170 1.27 -2.25 -10.18
N PRO A 171 0.31 -2.02 -9.28
CA PRO A 171 -0.17 -0.74 -8.75
C PRO A 171 0.82 -0.07 -7.79
N SER A 172 0.73 1.26 -7.59
CA SER A 172 1.57 1.98 -6.61
C SER A 172 1.14 1.62 -5.18
N GLU A 173 2.09 1.20 -4.35
CA GLU A 173 1.84 0.88 -2.94
C GLU A 173 1.36 2.11 -2.16
N HIS A 174 2.04 3.24 -2.32
CA HIS A 174 1.69 4.52 -1.69
C HIS A 174 0.27 4.96 -2.04
N ALA A 175 -0.11 4.86 -3.32
CA ALA A 175 -1.45 5.19 -3.78
C ALA A 175 -2.50 4.24 -3.19
N THR A 176 -2.18 2.94 -3.10
CA THR A 176 -3.07 1.92 -2.54
C THR A 176 -3.37 2.19 -1.07
N ILE A 177 -2.35 2.44 -0.26
CA ILE A 177 -2.50 2.75 1.18
C ILE A 177 -3.33 4.01 1.37
N ALA A 178 -2.98 5.09 0.64
CA ALA A 178 -3.66 6.37 0.76
C ALA A 178 -5.14 6.29 0.34
N ALA A 179 -5.43 5.66 -0.80
CA ALA A 179 -6.79 5.48 -1.29
C ALA A 179 -7.63 4.63 -0.33
N PHE A 180 -7.07 3.53 0.18
CA PHE A 180 -7.76 2.69 1.17
C PHE A 180 -8.11 3.48 2.43
N ALA A 181 -7.15 4.21 3.01
CA ALA A 181 -7.38 5.01 4.21
C ALA A 181 -8.46 6.08 3.98
N ALA A 182 -8.44 6.77 2.84
CA ALA A 182 -9.43 7.78 2.49
C ALA A 182 -10.85 7.19 2.34
N ILE A 183 -10.98 6.06 1.63
CA ILE A 183 -12.27 5.36 1.45
C ILE A 183 -12.80 4.89 2.80
N TYR A 184 -11.93 4.32 3.64
CA TYR A 184 -12.32 3.81 4.96
C TYR A 184 -12.86 4.94 5.84
N ILE A 185 -12.14 6.07 5.92
CA ILE A 185 -12.60 7.26 6.67
C ILE A 185 -13.93 7.77 6.11
N SER A 186 -14.05 7.89 4.78
CA SER A 186 -15.29 8.34 4.14
C SER A 186 -16.48 7.44 4.48
N LYS A 187 -16.30 6.12 4.52
CA LYS A 187 -17.34 5.17 4.91
C LYS A 187 -17.68 5.21 6.39
N PHE A 188 -16.74 5.59 7.25
CA PHE A 188 -17.01 5.76 8.67
C PHE A 188 -17.78 7.05 8.96
N LEU A 189 -17.51 8.12 8.21
CA LEU A 189 -18.12 9.43 8.42
C LEU A 189 -19.51 9.59 7.76
N TYR A 190 -19.83 8.77 6.76
CA TYR A 190 -21.12 8.77 6.07
C TYR A 190 -22.15 7.90 6.80
#